data_AF-A0A133XIA0-F1
#
_entry.id   AF-A0A133XIA0-F1
#
_cell.length_a   1.000
_cell.length_b   1.000
_cell.length_c   1.000
_cell.angle_alpha   90.00
_cell.angle_beta   90.00
_cell.angle_gamma   90.00
#
_symmetry.space_group_name_H-M   'P 1'
#
loop_
_entity.id
_entity.type
_entity.pdbx_description
1 polymer ?
#
loop_
_entity_poly.entity_id
_entity_poly.type
_entity_poly.pdbx_seq_one_letter_code
_entity_poly.pdbx_strand_id
1 'polypeptide(L)'
;MESLLQFWHVWSGWIVTAVLLAIALGFLLRFVVPALLLGRELGRAIKGLAAQATPADPEKIGREVMDLPHLRHLWREYAQTLHAIPDPANPKAFAAWRATAMAEDFLTERALVDTPLKTDFYKHLPGILTGIGIIGTFTGLIAGLNHFEVSSNTELVRSSLRSLIQGVGQAFEVSAAAITLAMLITWIEKSIVTRRYRQVEQLVQRIDSLFDAGVGEEYLARLVRASEASAVQAARLQQAIVGELRQGMAAMLAQQQQAVVQQQEALAGRVADAVAKTVAGALQEPLTRMTTAVERLGSGQGAAVGGALEKVLQQFSGRLDDTFGQRQDGLESLLQRTASALESTVGELGKVAGRLELVGRGAVESAAGRLDNAGRGVGEAAEFFVLSSGDMAASAAAMAQAAKSVGQSLTGQQQATQAIGQMVSDLRATVEQARREAALTGELVGRMEGAAATLGRAGQEADAYLQGVSEVLAQAHAAFAENVERTLARGNGQFQQHVTGAVEALKGAIEELSDALAQEVVRR
;
A
#
# COMPACT_ATOMS: atom_id res chain seq x y z
N MET A 1 -47.86 8.85 -58.48
CA MET A 1 -47.52 9.56 -57.23
C MET A 1 -48.60 9.34 -56.16
N GLU A 2 -49.89 9.32 -56.53
CA GLU A 2 -51.01 9.00 -55.62
C GLU A 2 -50.96 7.58 -55.01
N SER A 3 -50.50 6.58 -55.75
CA SER A 3 -50.34 5.21 -55.24
C SER A 3 -49.26 5.06 -54.15
N LEU A 4 -48.20 5.88 -54.19
CA LEU A 4 -47.17 5.93 -53.16
C LEU A 4 -47.66 6.62 -51.87
N LEU A 5 -48.57 7.60 -52.01
CA LEU A 5 -49.17 8.32 -50.89
C LEU A 5 -50.26 7.49 -50.19
N GLN A 6 -51.07 6.73 -50.94
CA GLN A 6 -51.99 5.75 -50.35
C GLN A 6 -51.27 4.59 -49.66
N PHE A 7 -50.12 4.14 -50.19
CA PHE A 7 -49.26 3.16 -49.54
C PHE A 7 -48.75 3.68 -48.19
N TRP A 8 -48.32 4.94 -48.10
CA TRP A 8 -47.85 5.54 -46.84
C TRP A 8 -48.95 5.68 -45.78
N HIS A 9 -50.20 5.91 -46.18
CA HIS A 9 -51.32 6.16 -45.27
C HIS A 9 -51.69 4.93 -44.42
N VAL A 10 -51.88 3.77 -45.07
CA VAL A 10 -52.17 2.53 -44.35
C VAL A 10 -50.91 2.01 -43.66
N TRP A 11 -49.75 2.07 -44.32
CA TRP A 11 -48.55 1.40 -43.80
C TRP A 11 -47.85 2.16 -42.68
N SER A 12 -47.98 3.49 -42.57
CA SER A 12 -47.29 4.27 -41.53
C SER A 12 -47.66 3.86 -40.11
N GLY A 13 -48.95 3.63 -39.83
CA GLY A 13 -49.41 3.13 -38.52
C GLY A 13 -48.86 1.75 -38.20
N TRP A 14 -48.96 0.81 -39.16
CA TRP A 14 -48.43 -0.55 -39.00
C TRP A 14 -46.91 -0.58 -38.82
N ILE A 15 -46.18 0.31 -39.50
CA ILE A 15 -44.73 0.45 -39.36
C ILE A 15 -44.38 0.91 -37.95
N VAL A 16 -45.04 1.94 -37.43
CA VAL A 16 -44.79 2.42 -36.06
C VAL A 16 -45.09 1.34 -35.03
N THR A 17 -46.23 0.65 -35.15
CA THR A 17 -46.58 -0.47 -34.26
C THR A 17 -45.58 -1.63 -34.36
N ALA A 18 -45.13 -1.98 -35.58
CA ALA A 18 -44.12 -3.02 -35.77
C ALA A 18 -42.77 -2.63 -35.15
N VAL A 19 -42.37 -1.36 -35.25
CA VAL A 19 -41.15 -0.83 -34.61
C VAL A 19 -41.28 -0.89 -33.08
N LEU A 20 -42.42 -0.48 -32.52
CA LEU A 20 -42.68 -0.58 -31.07
C LEU A 20 -42.61 -2.04 -30.59
N LEU A 21 -43.21 -2.97 -31.32
CA LEU A 21 -43.16 -4.41 -31.01
C LEU A 21 -41.73 -4.96 -31.13
N ALA A 22 -40.97 -4.57 -32.15
CA ALA A 22 -39.59 -4.98 -32.32
C ALA A 22 -38.71 -4.46 -31.17
N ILE A 23 -38.91 -3.22 -30.73
CA ILE A 23 -38.22 -2.65 -29.57
C ILE A 23 -38.60 -3.39 -28.29
N ALA A 24 -39.89 -3.66 -28.07
CA ALA A 24 -40.37 -4.41 -26.91
C ALA A 24 -39.79 -5.83 -26.85
N LEU A 25 -39.77 -6.53 -27.99
CA LEU A 25 -39.17 -7.85 -28.10
C LEU A 25 -37.66 -7.80 -27.87
N GLY A 26 -36.99 -6.78 -28.43
CA GLY A 26 -35.57 -6.51 -28.19
C GLY A 26 -35.26 -6.31 -26.71
N PHE A 27 -36.08 -5.53 -26.00
CA PHE A 27 -35.97 -5.33 -24.55
C PHE A 27 -36.17 -6.64 -23.78
N LEU A 28 -37.18 -7.44 -24.12
CA LEU A 28 -37.42 -8.74 -23.47
C LEU A 28 -36.22 -9.69 -23.64
N LEU A 29 -35.71 -9.82 -24.87
CA LEU A 29 -34.64 -10.78 -25.18
C LEU A 29 -33.25 -10.31 -24.73
N ARG A 30 -32.94 -9.02 -24.87
CA ARG A 30 -31.59 -8.49 -24.58
C ARG A 30 -31.42 -7.85 -23.22
N PHE A 31 -32.50 -7.50 -22.53
CA PHE A 31 -32.42 -6.94 -21.18
C PHE A 31 -33.04 -7.90 -20.14
N VAL A 32 -34.31 -8.27 -20.31
CA VAL A 32 -35.04 -9.04 -19.29
C VAL A 32 -34.46 -10.45 -19.12
N VAL A 33 -34.22 -11.18 -20.20
CA VAL A 33 -33.66 -12.54 -20.12
C VAL A 33 -32.27 -12.55 -19.46
N PRO A 34 -31.27 -11.75 -19.91
CA PRO A 34 -29.98 -11.66 -19.22
C PRO A 34 -30.09 -11.23 -17.76
N ALA A 35 -30.97 -10.29 -17.43
CA ALA A 35 -31.14 -9.82 -16.06
C ALA A 35 -31.77 -10.87 -15.12
N LEU A 36 -32.64 -11.73 -15.65
CA LEU A 36 -33.16 -12.89 -14.92
C LEU A 36 -32.10 -13.98 -14.73
N LEU A 37 -31.28 -14.25 -15.76
CA LEU A 37 -30.17 -15.20 -15.68
C LEU A 37 -29.15 -14.75 -14.62
N LEU A 38 -28.70 -13.49 -14.70
CA LEU A 38 -27.80 -12.88 -13.71
C LEU A 38 -28.39 -12.97 -12.29
N GLY A 39 -29.69 -12.77 -12.14
CA GLY A 39 -30.36 -12.95 -10.86
C GLY A 39 -30.31 -14.35 -10.28
N ARG A 40 -30.44 -15.37 -11.14
CA ARG A 40 -30.32 -16.77 -10.76
C ARG A 40 -28.87 -17.12 -10.44
N GLU A 41 -27.92 -16.51 -11.13
CA GLU A 41 -26.48 -16.65 -10.88
C GLU A 41 -26.08 -16.06 -9.53
N LEU A 42 -26.37 -14.78 -9.29
CA LEU A 42 -26.15 -14.12 -8.00
C LEU A 42 -26.88 -14.85 -6.86
N GLY A 43 -28.13 -15.27 -7.10
CA GLY A 43 -28.90 -16.05 -6.13
C GLY A 43 -28.29 -17.42 -5.81
N ARG A 44 -27.64 -18.08 -6.78
CA ARG A 44 -26.88 -19.32 -6.54
C ARG A 44 -25.63 -19.05 -5.72
N ALA A 45 -24.86 -18.00 -6.06
CA ALA A 45 -23.66 -17.62 -5.32
C ALA A 45 -23.98 -17.28 -3.85
N ILE A 46 -25.02 -16.47 -3.59
CA ILE A 46 -25.46 -16.12 -2.23
C ILE A 46 -25.84 -17.37 -1.43
N LYS A 47 -26.59 -18.31 -2.02
CA LYS A 47 -26.94 -19.58 -1.36
C LYS A 47 -25.72 -20.47 -1.11
N GLY A 48 -24.78 -20.51 -2.06
CA GLY A 48 -23.52 -21.23 -1.92
C GLY A 48 -22.67 -20.69 -0.77
N LEU A 49 -22.54 -19.36 -0.65
CA LEU A 49 -21.88 -18.71 0.48
C LEU A 49 -22.58 -19.00 1.81
N ALA A 50 -23.92 -19.04 1.82
CA ALA A 50 -24.67 -19.36 3.02
C ALA A 50 -24.45 -20.81 3.52
N ALA A 51 -24.06 -21.73 2.64
CA ALA A 51 -23.82 -23.13 2.97
C ALA A 51 -22.37 -23.44 3.40
N GLN A 52 -21.46 -22.47 3.35
CA GLN A 52 -20.06 -22.70 3.76
C GLN A 52 -19.92 -22.74 5.27
N ALA A 53 -19.08 -23.66 5.75
CA ALA A 53 -18.71 -23.78 7.15
C ALA A 53 -17.62 -22.76 7.50
N THR A 54 -17.62 -22.27 8.74
CA THR A 54 -16.56 -21.42 9.30
C THR A 54 -15.50 -22.32 9.97
N PRO A 55 -14.19 -22.18 9.66
CA PRO A 55 -13.56 -21.17 8.81
C PRO A 55 -13.75 -21.46 7.32
N ALA A 56 -14.17 -20.45 6.56
CA ALA A 56 -14.41 -20.60 5.14
C ALA A 56 -13.09 -20.58 4.34
N ASP A 57 -12.93 -21.51 3.41
CA ASP A 57 -11.76 -21.57 2.52
C ASP A 57 -12.01 -20.73 1.24
N PRO A 58 -11.22 -19.65 1.02
CA PRO A 58 -11.38 -18.80 -0.16
C PRO A 58 -11.15 -19.53 -1.49
N GLU A 59 -10.28 -20.53 -1.52
CA GLU A 59 -10.04 -21.31 -2.73
C GLU A 59 -11.23 -22.19 -3.07
N LYS A 60 -11.87 -22.76 -2.05
CA LYS A 60 -13.09 -23.56 -2.20
C LYS A 60 -14.25 -22.69 -2.66
N ILE A 61 -14.44 -21.51 -2.06
CA ILE A 61 -15.45 -20.52 -2.51
C ILE A 61 -15.22 -20.13 -3.98
N GLY A 62 -13.96 -19.89 -4.36
CA GLY A 62 -13.60 -19.53 -5.74
C GLY A 62 -13.86 -20.64 -6.77
N ARG A 63 -13.85 -21.91 -6.35
CA ARG A 63 -14.09 -23.07 -7.23
C ARG A 63 -15.56 -23.48 -7.27
N GLU A 64 -16.25 -23.48 -6.13
CA GLU A 64 -17.59 -24.07 -5.98
C GLU A 64 -18.72 -23.04 -6.02
N VAL A 65 -18.45 -21.79 -5.61
CA VAL A 65 -19.47 -20.74 -5.44
C VAL A 65 -19.33 -19.63 -6.46
N MET A 66 -18.10 -19.21 -6.75
CA MET A 66 -17.77 -18.18 -7.76
C MET A 66 -17.31 -18.82 -9.07
N ASP A 67 -18.07 -19.79 -9.58
CA ASP A 67 -17.72 -20.61 -10.75
C ASP A 67 -17.83 -19.87 -12.09
N LEU A 68 -18.67 -18.84 -12.16
CA LEU A 68 -18.94 -18.06 -13.36
C LEU A 68 -17.74 -17.19 -13.76
N PRO A 69 -17.41 -17.05 -15.06
CA PRO A 69 -16.20 -16.36 -15.52
C PRO A 69 -16.02 -14.95 -14.95
N HIS A 70 -17.11 -14.17 -14.90
CA HIS A 70 -17.10 -12.79 -14.42
C HIS A 70 -16.91 -12.72 -12.89
N LEU A 71 -17.68 -13.50 -12.14
CA LEU A 71 -17.55 -13.58 -10.68
C LEU A 71 -16.21 -14.15 -10.25
N ARG A 72 -15.68 -15.13 -10.99
CA ARG A 72 -14.39 -15.77 -10.72
C ARG A 72 -13.23 -14.80 -10.83
N HIS A 73 -13.28 -13.88 -11.79
CA HIS A 73 -12.25 -12.87 -11.94
C HIS A 73 -12.26 -11.88 -10.77
N LEU A 74 -13.42 -11.32 -10.44
CA LEU A 74 -13.59 -10.39 -9.32
C LEU A 74 -13.26 -11.05 -7.98
N TRP A 75 -13.66 -12.31 -7.81
CA TRP A 75 -13.31 -13.11 -6.64
C TRP A 75 -11.80 -13.34 -6.54
N ARG A 76 -11.10 -13.59 -7.65
CA ARG A 76 -9.65 -13.79 -7.64
C ARG A 76 -8.91 -12.53 -7.19
N GLU A 77 -9.39 -11.34 -7.57
CA GLU A 77 -8.81 -10.08 -7.13
C GLU A 77 -9.08 -9.84 -5.64
N TYR A 78 -10.34 -9.99 -5.21
CA TYR A 78 -10.69 -9.91 -3.80
C TYR A 78 -9.92 -10.92 -2.93
N ALA A 79 -9.78 -12.17 -3.39
CA ALA A 79 -9.09 -13.22 -2.65
C ALA A 79 -7.60 -12.94 -2.41
N GLN A 80 -6.96 -12.06 -3.21
CA GLN A 80 -5.58 -11.62 -2.94
C GLN A 80 -5.47 -10.74 -1.69
N THR A 81 -6.58 -10.13 -1.27
CA THR A 81 -6.65 -9.30 -0.06
C THR A 81 -6.89 -10.12 1.21
N LEU A 82 -7.18 -11.42 1.06
CA LEU A 82 -7.43 -12.33 2.16
C LEU A 82 -6.12 -12.94 2.67
N HIS A 83 -5.87 -12.79 3.97
CA HIS A 83 -4.70 -13.36 4.62
C HIS A 83 -5.09 -14.50 5.56
N ALA A 84 -4.39 -15.63 5.40
CA ALA A 84 -4.56 -16.78 6.27
C ALA A 84 -3.84 -16.57 7.61
N ILE A 85 -4.53 -16.85 8.71
CA ILE A 85 -3.95 -16.88 10.05
C ILE A 85 -3.68 -18.35 10.40
N PRO A 86 -2.40 -18.76 10.54
CA PRO A 86 -2.07 -20.11 10.95
C PRO A 86 -2.53 -20.38 12.39
N ASP A 87 -3.02 -21.58 12.64
CA ASP A 87 -3.44 -22.04 13.96
C ASP A 87 -2.21 -22.17 14.89
N PRO A 88 -2.20 -21.53 16.08
CA PRO A 88 -1.11 -21.70 17.05
C PRO A 88 -0.90 -23.14 17.52
N ALA A 89 -1.91 -24.03 17.44
CA ALA A 89 -1.78 -25.44 17.83
C ALA A 89 -1.28 -26.34 16.68
N ASN A 90 -1.51 -25.95 15.43
CA ASN A 90 -1.07 -26.69 14.26
C ASN A 90 -0.64 -25.72 13.14
N PRO A 91 0.66 -25.44 12.96
CA PRO A 91 1.17 -24.50 11.96
C PRO A 91 0.83 -24.85 10.51
N LYS A 92 0.35 -26.06 10.24
CA LYS A 92 -0.11 -26.51 8.91
C LYS A 92 -1.61 -26.35 8.70
N ALA A 93 -2.37 -26.02 9.74
CA ALA A 93 -3.81 -25.75 9.67
C ALA A 93 -4.06 -24.24 9.80
N PHE A 94 -5.05 -23.75 9.07
CA PHE A 94 -5.46 -22.34 9.12
C PHE A 94 -6.63 -22.19 10.09
N ALA A 95 -6.47 -21.33 11.10
CA ALA A 95 -7.51 -21.11 12.10
C ALA A 95 -8.60 -20.16 11.59
N ALA A 96 -8.22 -19.16 10.78
CA ALA A 96 -9.14 -18.18 10.22
C ALA A 96 -8.53 -17.45 9.02
N TRP A 97 -9.40 -16.86 8.19
CA TRP A 97 -9.01 -15.95 7.11
C TRP A 97 -9.48 -14.54 7.47
N ARG A 98 -8.65 -13.53 7.20
CA ARG A 98 -8.98 -12.12 7.46
C ARG A 98 -8.92 -11.29 6.19
N ALA A 99 -9.82 -10.32 6.08
CA ALA A 99 -9.88 -9.39 4.96
C ALA A 99 -9.14 -8.08 5.27
N THR A 100 -8.33 -7.61 4.30
CA THR A 100 -7.67 -6.28 4.34
C THR A 100 -8.48 -5.19 3.63
N ALA A 101 -9.43 -5.56 2.78
CA ALA A 101 -10.29 -4.68 2.01
C ALA A 101 -11.75 -5.16 2.07
N MET A 102 -12.70 -4.27 1.77
CA MET A 102 -14.12 -4.62 1.74
C MET A 102 -14.45 -5.34 0.43
N ALA A 103 -15.39 -6.29 0.46
CA ALA A 103 -15.79 -7.00 -0.76
C ALA A 103 -16.45 -6.06 -1.79
N GLU A 104 -17.09 -4.97 -1.36
CA GLU A 104 -17.73 -3.98 -2.25
C GLU A 104 -16.76 -3.27 -3.19
N ASP A 105 -15.49 -3.11 -2.79
CA ASP A 105 -14.46 -2.44 -3.61
C ASP A 105 -14.19 -3.21 -4.92
N PHE A 106 -14.39 -4.53 -4.90
CA PHE A 106 -14.17 -5.42 -6.04
C PHE A 106 -15.49 -5.88 -6.66
N LEU A 107 -16.47 -6.26 -5.85
CA LEU A 107 -17.78 -6.74 -6.28
C LEU A 107 -18.79 -5.59 -6.39
N THR A 108 -18.48 -4.59 -7.21
CA THR A 108 -19.31 -3.39 -7.37
C THR A 108 -20.61 -3.66 -8.14
N GLU A 109 -21.65 -2.88 -7.86
CA GLU A 109 -22.92 -2.88 -8.62
C GLU A 109 -22.68 -2.63 -10.11
N ARG A 110 -21.72 -1.75 -10.42
CA ARG A 110 -21.40 -1.39 -11.81
C ARG A 110 -20.79 -2.56 -12.58
N ALA A 111 -19.88 -3.30 -11.96
CA ALA A 111 -19.27 -4.47 -12.57
C ALA A 111 -20.27 -5.62 -12.70
N LEU A 112 -21.08 -5.86 -11.66
CA LEU A 112 -21.96 -7.03 -11.59
C LEU A 112 -23.32 -6.84 -12.28
N VAL A 113 -23.83 -5.61 -12.39
CA VAL A 113 -25.19 -5.34 -12.88
C VAL A 113 -25.17 -4.38 -14.07
N ASP A 114 -24.57 -3.20 -13.95
CA ASP A 114 -24.70 -2.17 -15.00
C ASP A 114 -24.02 -2.54 -16.31
N THR A 115 -22.77 -2.98 -16.22
CA THR A 115 -21.97 -3.37 -17.39
C THR A 115 -22.61 -4.54 -18.17
N PRO A 116 -22.98 -5.67 -17.53
CA PRO A 116 -23.59 -6.78 -18.27
C PRO A 116 -25.00 -6.47 -18.79
N LEU A 117 -25.81 -5.68 -18.07
CA LEU A 117 -27.18 -5.37 -18.49
C LEU A 117 -27.29 -4.12 -19.36
N LYS A 118 -26.20 -3.34 -19.49
CA LYS A 118 -26.18 -2.06 -20.21
C LYS A 118 -27.29 -1.14 -19.74
N THR A 119 -27.48 -1.02 -18.43
CA THR A 119 -28.53 -0.22 -17.78
C THR A 119 -28.54 1.22 -18.30
N ASP A 120 -27.35 1.78 -18.57
CA ASP A 120 -27.15 3.09 -19.18
C ASP A 120 -27.77 3.26 -20.57
N PHE A 121 -27.89 2.19 -21.37
CA PHE A 121 -28.60 2.27 -22.66
C PHE A 121 -30.11 2.26 -22.44
N TYR A 122 -30.59 1.33 -21.59
CA TYR A 122 -32.01 1.11 -21.39
C TYR A 122 -32.70 2.21 -20.57
N LYS A 123 -31.96 3.01 -19.79
CA LYS A 123 -32.52 4.19 -19.11
C LYS A 123 -33.11 5.23 -20.08
N HIS A 124 -32.63 5.25 -21.33
CA HIS A 124 -33.11 6.17 -22.37
C HIS A 124 -34.24 5.57 -23.24
N LEU A 125 -34.46 4.25 -23.15
CA LEU A 125 -35.43 3.54 -23.98
C LEU A 125 -36.87 4.08 -23.83
N PRO A 126 -37.37 4.42 -22.63
CA PRO A 126 -38.70 5.00 -22.48
C PRO A 126 -38.87 6.31 -23.25
N GLY A 127 -37.86 7.18 -23.24
CA GLY A 127 -37.86 8.44 -23.99
C GLY A 127 -37.87 8.24 -25.50
N ILE A 128 -37.19 7.19 -25.99
CA ILE A 128 -37.22 6.82 -27.42
C ILE A 128 -38.62 6.34 -27.81
N LEU A 129 -39.25 5.50 -26.98
CA LEU A 129 -40.60 4.98 -27.23
C LEU A 129 -41.67 6.09 -27.24
N THR A 130 -41.61 7.02 -26.28
CA THR A 130 -42.52 8.17 -26.27
C THR A 130 -42.29 9.09 -27.46
N GLY A 131 -41.03 9.32 -27.85
CA GLY A 131 -40.67 10.07 -29.06
C GLY A 131 -41.24 9.43 -30.33
N ILE A 132 -41.12 8.10 -30.48
CA ILE A 132 -41.71 7.35 -31.59
C ILE A 132 -43.24 7.50 -31.60
N GLY A 133 -43.90 7.43 -30.44
CA GLY A 133 -45.34 7.65 -30.31
C GLY A 133 -45.78 9.05 -30.75
N ILE A 134 -45.04 10.07 -30.32
CA ILE A 134 -45.29 11.47 -30.72
C ILE A 134 -45.12 11.65 -32.23
N ILE A 135 -44.02 11.14 -32.81
CA ILE A 135 -43.76 11.20 -34.26
C ILE A 135 -44.87 10.47 -35.02
N GLY A 136 -45.32 9.30 -34.53
CA GLY A 136 -46.44 8.57 -35.11
C GLY A 136 -47.74 9.38 -35.10
N THR A 137 -48.03 10.07 -34.00
CA THR A 137 -49.22 10.94 -33.88
C THR A 137 -49.17 12.08 -34.89
N PHE A 138 -48.05 12.81 -34.94
CA PHE A 138 -47.86 13.92 -35.88
C PHE A 138 -47.94 13.45 -37.33
N THR A 139 -47.34 12.30 -37.65
CA THR A 139 -47.41 11.72 -38.99
C THR A 139 -48.86 11.37 -39.37
N GLY A 140 -49.63 10.79 -38.45
CA GLY A 140 -51.05 10.50 -38.64
C GLY A 140 -51.91 11.75 -38.84
N LEU A 141 -51.64 12.82 -38.07
CA LEU A 141 -52.28 14.13 -38.23
C LEU A 141 -51.98 14.75 -39.61
N ILE A 142 -50.71 14.77 -40.03
CA ILE A 142 -50.29 15.29 -41.33
C ILE A 142 -50.95 14.49 -42.46
N ALA A 143 -50.98 13.17 -42.36
CA ALA A 143 -51.61 12.30 -43.36
C ALA A 143 -53.13 12.51 -43.42
N GLY A 144 -53.79 12.68 -42.26
CA GLY A 144 -55.21 12.98 -42.18
C GLY A 144 -55.57 14.32 -42.84
N LEU A 145 -54.79 15.38 -42.56
CA LEU A 145 -55.00 16.71 -43.11
C LEU A 145 -54.75 16.78 -44.62
N ASN A 146 -53.76 16.04 -45.14
CA ASN A 146 -53.50 15.98 -46.59
C ASN A 146 -54.64 15.36 -47.41
N HIS A 147 -55.54 14.59 -46.79
CA HIS A 147 -56.71 13.99 -47.45
C HIS A 147 -58.00 14.79 -47.27
N PHE A 148 -57.92 15.94 -46.58
CA PHE A 148 -59.07 16.79 -46.34
C PHE A 148 -59.36 17.67 -47.55
N GLU A 149 -60.30 17.24 -48.39
CA GLU A 149 -60.79 18.04 -49.51
C GLU A 149 -61.97 18.92 -49.10
N VAL A 150 -61.87 20.23 -49.40
CA VAL A 150 -62.96 21.20 -49.25
C VAL A 150 -63.72 21.28 -50.58
N SER A 151 -64.91 20.72 -50.63
CA SER A 151 -65.78 20.69 -51.82
C SER A 151 -67.14 21.34 -51.53
N SER A 152 -67.80 21.86 -52.56
CA SER A 152 -69.17 22.41 -52.49
C SER A 152 -70.23 21.34 -52.16
N ASN A 153 -69.88 20.06 -52.30
CA ASN A 153 -70.75 18.92 -52.01
C ASN A 153 -70.69 18.55 -50.52
N THR A 154 -71.80 18.78 -49.80
CA THR A 154 -71.90 18.55 -48.34
C THR A 154 -71.62 17.10 -47.93
N GLU A 155 -71.97 16.11 -48.77
CA GLU A 155 -71.66 14.70 -48.49
C GLU A 155 -70.16 14.38 -48.57
N LEU A 156 -69.45 15.01 -49.51
CA LEU A 156 -68.03 14.80 -49.73
C LEU A 156 -67.22 15.35 -48.53
N VAL A 157 -67.60 16.55 -48.06
CA VAL A 157 -67.05 17.15 -46.83
C VAL A 157 -67.34 16.30 -45.59
N ARG A 158 -68.55 15.73 -45.47
CA ARG A 158 -68.88 14.85 -44.34
C ARG A 158 -68.04 13.57 -44.34
N SER A 159 -67.77 13.02 -45.53
CA SER A 159 -66.94 11.82 -45.70
C SER A 159 -65.46 12.09 -45.41
N SER A 160 -64.91 13.22 -45.87
CA SER A 160 -63.53 13.63 -45.60
C SER A 160 -63.31 13.97 -44.13
N LEU A 161 -64.28 14.62 -43.48
CA LEU A 161 -64.25 14.87 -42.03
C LEU A 161 -64.29 13.56 -41.22
N ARG A 162 -65.11 12.59 -41.61
CA ARG A 162 -65.16 11.27 -40.95
C ARG A 162 -63.82 10.54 -41.08
N SER A 163 -63.21 10.56 -42.27
CA SER A 163 -61.90 9.94 -42.50
C SER A 163 -60.79 10.63 -41.71
N LEU A 164 -60.81 11.97 -41.63
CA LEU A 164 -59.89 12.75 -40.82
C LEU A 164 -60.00 12.34 -39.34
N ILE A 165 -61.20 12.36 -38.77
CA ILE A 165 -61.42 12.03 -37.35
C ILE A 165 -60.97 10.58 -37.04
N GLN A 166 -61.27 9.62 -37.92
CA GLN A 166 -60.82 8.24 -37.74
C GLN A 166 -59.29 8.10 -37.83
N GLY A 167 -58.64 8.75 -38.80
CA GLY A 167 -57.18 8.71 -38.95
C GLY A 167 -56.44 9.36 -37.77
N VAL A 168 -56.96 10.49 -37.27
CA VAL A 168 -56.45 11.14 -36.06
C VAL A 168 -56.66 10.24 -34.84
N GLY A 169 -57.83 9.64 -34.67
CA GLY A 169 -58.13 8.72 -33.58
C GLY A 169 -57.16 7.52 -33.53
N GLN A 170 -56.91 6.86 -34.65
CA GLN A 170 -55.95 5.75 -34.73
C GLN A 170 -54.52 6.18 -34.39
N ALA A 171 -54.10 7.38 -34.80
CA ALA A 171 -52.79 7.92 -34.48
C ALA A 171 -52.62 8.18 -32.97
N PHE A 172 -53.68 8.64 -32.29
CA PHE A 172 -53.70 8.79 -30.84
C PHE A 172 -53.64 7.44 -30.10
N GLU A 173 -54.31 6.40 -30.60
CA GLU A 173 -54.25 5.05 -30.01
C GLU A 173 -52.83 4.47 -30.05
N VAL A 174 -52.12 4.64 -31.17
CA VAL A 174 -50.70 4.19 -31.30
C VAL A 174 -49.80 4.93 -30.31
N SER A 175 -50.02 6.22 -30.10
CA SER A 175 -49.29 7.03 -29.11
C SER A 175 -49.56 6.60 -27.68
N ALA A 176 -50.84 6.38 -27.35
CA ALA A 176 -51.22 5.85 -26.04
C ALA A 176 -50.54 4.49 -25.78
N ALA A 177 -50.56 3.58 -26.77
CA ALA A 177 -49.86 2.30 -26.67
C ALA A 177 -48.35 2.46 -26.47
N ALA A 178 -47.69 3.39 -27.17
CA ALA A 178 -46.27 3.67 -27.02
C ALA A 178 -45.92 4.20 -25.61
N ILE A 179 -46.73 5.12 -25.07
CA ILE A 179 -46.55 5.67 -23.72
C ILE A 179 -46.78 4.58 -22.66
N THR A 180 -47.86 3.79 -22.78
CA THR A 180 -48.12 2.67 -21.86
C THR A 180 -46.99 1.66 -21.88
N LEU A 181 -46.47 1.31 -23.07
CA LEU A 181 -45.33 0.42 -23.22
C LEU A 181 -44.06 1.01 -22.60
N ALA A 182 -43.79 2.30 -22.79
CA ALA A 182 -42.65 2.98 -22.18
C ALA A 182 -42.72 2.97 -20.64
N MET A 183 -43.90 3.22 -20.06
CA MET A 183 -44.13 3.12 -18.62
C MET A 183 -43.93 1.70 -18.11
N LEU A 184 -44.47 0.70 -18.82
CA LEU A 184 -44.31 -0.71 -18.47
C LEU A 184 -42.82 -1.12 -18.50
N ILE A 185 -42.10 -0.76 -19.56
CA ILE A 185 -40.67 -1.06 -19.70
C ILE A 185 -39.86 -0.40 -18.59
N THR A 186 -40.15 0.87 -18.26
CA THR A 186 -39.49 1.58 -17.15
C THR A 186 -39.72 0.87 -15.82
N TRP A 187 -40.96 0.49 -15.55
CA TRP A 187 -41.31 -0.20 -14.31
C TRP A 187 -40.61 -1.56 -14.21
N ILE A 188 -40.58 -2.34 -15.30
CA ILE A 188 -39.88 -3.63 -15.36
C ILE A 188 -38.36 -3.44 -15.19
N GLU A 189 -37.77 -2.49 -15.92
CA GLU A 189 -36.34 -2.17 -15.85
C GLU A 189 -35.93 -1.82 -14.42
N LYS A 190 -36.56 -0.81 -13.81
CA LYS A 190 -36.25 -0.39 -12.45
C LYS A 190 -36.49 -1.49 -11.42
N SER A 191 -37.57 -2.26 -11.57
CA SER A 191 -37.87 -3.36 -10.66
C SER A 191 -36.81 -4.46 -10.70
N ILE A 192 -36.33 -4.82 -11.90
CA ILE A 192 -35.30 -5.85 -12.05
C ILE A 192 -33.95 -5.33 -11.56
N VAL A 193 -33.51 -4.14 -11.99
CA VAL A 193 -32.22 -3.56 -11.60
C VAL A 193 -32.11 -3.40 -10.09
N THR A 194 -33.14 -2.83 -9.44
CA THR A 194 -33.18 -2.67 -7.98
C THR A 194 -33.07 -4.02 -7.26
N ARG A 195 -33.70 -5.08 -7.79
CA ARG A 195 -33.57 -6.43 -7.23
C ARG A 195 -32.16 -7.00 -7.41
N ARG A 196 -31.47 -6.68 -8.49
CA ARG A 196 -30.07 -7.10 -8.72
C ARG A 196 -29.12 -6.37 -7.80
N TYR A 197 -29.28 -5.06 -7.58
CA TYR A 197 -28.48 -4.32 -6.60
C TYR A 197 -28.61 -4.91 -5.19
N ARG A 198 -29.84 -5.17 -4.73
CA ARG A 198 -30.06 -5.83 -3.43
C ARG A 198 -29.38 -7.20 -3.34
N GLN A 199 -29.30 -7.95 -4.43
CA GLN A 199 -28.57 -9.23 -4.44
C GLN A 199 -27.06 -9.04 -4.38
N VAL A 200 -26.52 -8.04 -5.08
CA VAL A 200 -25.09 -7.70 -4.97
C VAL A 200 -24.75 -7.27 -3.54
N GLU A 201 -25.55 -6.41 -2.94
CA GLU A 201 -25.39 -6.00 -1.54
C GLU A 201 -25.43 -7.20 -0.59
N GLN A 202 -26.41 -8.11 -0.75
CA GLN A 202 -26.48 -9.35 0.02
C GLN A 202 -25.27 -10.26 -0.20
N LEU A 203 -24.76 -10.34 -1.43
CA LEU A 203 -23.58 -11.11 -1.77
C LEU A 203 -22.35 -10.56 -1.04
N VAL A 204 -22.12 -9.26 -1.14
CA VAL A 204 -21.02 -8.53 -0.48
C VAL A 204 -21.10 -8.70 1.04
N GLN A 205 -22.24 -8.39 1.65
CA GLN A 205 -22.43 -8.56 3.10
C GLN A 205 -22.18 -9.99 3.55
N ARG A 206 -22.55 -10.99 2.72
CA ARG A 206 -22.30 -12.39 3.06
C ARG A 206 -20.81 -12.73 2.97
N ILE A 207 -20.10 -12.22 1.96
CA ILE A 207 -18.64 -12.37 1.85
C ILE A 207 -17.96 -11.75 3.07
N ASP A 208 -18.27 -10.50 3.39
CA ASP A 208 -17.64 -9.81 4.53
C ASP A 208 -17.99 -10.49 5.87
N SER A 209 -19.16 -11.11 6.00
CA SER A 209 -19.49 -11.89 7.20
C SER A 209 -18.71 -13.20 7.37
N LEU A 210 -18.06 -13.71 6.32
CA LEU A 210 -17.26 -14.94 6.38
C LEU A 210 -15.82 -14.69 6.83
N PHE A 211 -15.34 -13.45 6.77
CA PHE A 211 -13.95 -13.08 7.04
C PHE A 211 -13.87 -11.95 8.04
N ASP A 212 -13.06 -12.11 9.10
CA ASP A 212 -12.88 -11.03 10.06
C ASP A 212 -12.14 -9.86 9.40
N ALA A 213 -12.69 -8.64 9.55
CA ALA A 213 -12.04 -7.41 9.14
C ALA A 213 -10.94 -7.00 10.14
N GLY A 214 -9.99 -6.17 9.69
CA GLY A 214 -9.07 -5.47 10.61
C GLY A 214 -7.63 -5.99 10.66
N VAL A 215 -7.04 -6.29 9.50
CA VAL A 215 -5.62 -6.65 9.39
C VAL A 215 -4.69 -5.44 9.62
N GLY A 216 -5.06 -4.22 9.23
CA GLY A 216 -4.14 -3.07 9.31
C GLY A 216 -3.68 -2.73 10.73
N GLU A 217 -4.62 -2.50 11.64
CA GLU A 217 -4.32 -1.96 12.97
C GLU A 217 -3.67 -2.99 13.90
N GLU A 218 -4.09 -4.25 13.86
CA GLU A 218 -3.51 -5.27 14.73
C GLU A 218 -2.15 -5.76 14.22
N TYR A 219 -1.91 -5.78 12.90
CA TYR A 219 -0.56 -6.01 12.38
C TYR A 219 0.35 -4.82 12.67
N LEU A 220 -0.14 -3.58 12.59
CA LEU A 220 0.61 -2.41 13.08
C LEU A 220 0.93 -2.58 14.57
N ALA A 221 -0.06 -2.95 15.39
CA ALA A 221 0.13 -3.14 16.82
C ALA A 221 1.12 -4.27 17.11
N ARG A 222 1.07 -5.38 16.37
CA ARG A 222 2.02 -6.49 16.52
C ARG A 222 3.41 -6.11 16.03
N LEU A 223 3.52 -5.34 14.95
CA LEU A 223 4.79 -4.83 14.45
C LEU A 223 5.41 -3.83 15.44
N VAL A 224 4.60 -2.94 16.01
CA VAL A 224 5.01 -2.02 17.07
C VAL A 224 5.46 -2.80 18.30
N ARG A 225 4.69 -3.79 18.77
CA ARG A 225 5.10 -4.65 19.90
C ARG A 225 6.37 -5.44 19.61
N ALA A 226 6.54 -5.97 18.40
CA ALA A 226 7.76 -6.66 17.99
C ALA A 226 8.95 -5.69 17.94
N SER A 227 8.73 -4.46 17.50
CA SER A 227 9.73 -3.38 17.49
C SER A 227 10.10 -2.95 18.91
N GLU A 228 9.14 -2.78 19.80
CA GLU A 228 9.35 -2.47 21.22
C GLU A 228 10.14 -3.60 21.90
N ALA A 229 9.74 -4.85 21.68
CA ALA A 229 10.46 -6.02 22.20
C ALA A 229 11.90 -6.08 21.66
N SER A 230 12.09 -5.82 20.37
CA SER A 230 13.42 -5.78 19.75
C SER A 230 14.27 -4.62 20.29
N ALA A 231 13.68 -3.45 20.55
CA ALA A 231 14.38 -2.32 21.16
C ALA A 231 14.85 -2.64 22.59
N VAL A 232 13.99 -3.29 23.38
CA VAL A 232 14.35 -3.78 24.71
C VAL A 232 15.45 -4.85 24.63
N GLN A 233 15.35 -5.78 23.67
CA GLN A 233 16.36 -6.82 23.44
C GLN A 233 17.71 -6.20 23.04
N ALA A 234 17.71 -5.20 22.15
CA ALA A 234 18.90 -4.49 21.71
C ALA A 234 19.55 -3.70 22.85
N ALA A 235 18.76 -3.03 23.69
CA ALA A 235 19.25 -2.33 24.87
C ALA A 235 19.89 -3.31 25.87
N ARG A 236 19.28 -4.48 26.09
CA ARG A 236 19.86 -5.56 26.91
C ARG A 236 21.17 -6.08 26.33
N LEU A 237 21.22 -6.31 25.02
CA LEU A 237 22.44 -6.75 24.33
C LEU A 237 23.57 -5.72 24.48
N GLN A 238 23.27 -4.43 24.28
CA GLN A 238 24.23 -3.35 24.49
C GLN A 238 24.75 -3.30 25.94
N GLN A 239 23.86 -3.45 26.92
CA GLN A 239 24.25 -3.49 28.33
C GLN A 239 25.13 -4.71 28.66
N ALA A 240 24.80 -5.88 28.10
CA ALA A 240 25.61 -7.09 28.27
C ALA A 240 27.00 -6.92 27.65
N ILE A 241 27.10 -6.40 26.42
CA ILE A 241 28.38 -6.15 25.74
C ILE A 241 29.22 -5.13 26.51
N VAL A 242 28.63 -4.01 26.96
CA VAL A 242 29.36 -2.99 27.73
C VAL A 242 29.80 -3.54 29.09
N GLY A 243 28.98 -4.39 29.71
CA GLY A 243 29.30 -5.09 30.95
C GLY A 243 30.49 -6.03 30.78
N GLU A 244 30.42 -6.94 29.81
CA GLU A 244 31.48 -7.90 29.51
C GLU A 244 32.78 -7.20 29.08
N LEU A 245 32.71 -6.13 28.29
CA LEU A 245 33.89 -5.35 27.88
C LEU A 245 34.55 -4.64 29.07
N ARG A 246 33.76 -4.06 29.99
CA ARG A 246 34.29 -3.47 31.23
C ARG A 246 34.94 -4.51 32.12
N GLN A 247 34.32 -5.68 32.25
CA GLN A 247 34.80 -6.75 33.09
C GLN A 247 36.09 -7.38 32.51
N GLY A 248 36.15 -7.57 31.19
CA GLY A 248 37.35 -8.01 30.47
C GLY A 248 38.51 -7.02 30.59
N MET A 249 38.26 -5.71 30.42
CA MET A 249 39.29 -4.68 30.63
C MET A 249 39.76 -4.64 32.09
N ALA A 250 38.84 -4.71 33.06
CA ALA A 250 39.20 -4.73 34.48
C ALA A 250 40.04 -5.95 34.85
N ALA A 251 39.69 -7.13 34.32
CA ALA A 251 40.46 -8.35 34.51
C ALA A 251 41.86 -8.26 33.87
N MET A 252 41.96 -7.67 32.68
CA MET A 252 43.25 -7.48 31.99
C MET A 252 44.15 -6.48 32.71
N LEU A 253 43.60 -5.35 33.21
CA LEU A 253 44.35 -4.40 34.03
C LEU A 253 44.79 -5.02 35.37
N ALA A 254 43.93 -5.82 36.01
CA ALA A 254 44.28 -6.52 37.25
C ALA A 254 45.42 -7.53 36.99
N GLN A 255 45.34 -8.30 35.91
CA GLN A 255 46.38 -9.25 35.52
C GLN A 255 47.70 -8.56 35.15
N GLN A 256 47.65 -7.44 34.41
CA GLN A 256 48.82 -6.64 34.08
C GLN A 256 49.48 -6.05 35.32
N GLN A 257 48.68 -5.53 36.26
CA GLN A 257 49.18 -4.99 37.52
C GLN A 257 49.85 -6.08 38.36
N GLN A 258 49.25 -7.28 38.46
CA GLN A 258 49.85 -8.41 39.16
C GLN A 258 51.18 -8.83 38.53
N ALA A 259 51.26 -8.85 37.20
CA ALA A 259 52.48 -9.19 36.47
C ALA A 259 53.59 -8.12 36.68
N VAL A 260 53.23 -6.84 36.70
CA VAL A 260 54.16 -5.73 36.95
C VAL A 260 54.69 -5.77 38.39
N VAL A 261 53.85 -6.09 39.38
CA VAL A 261 54.27 -6.25 40.78
C VAL A 261 55.25 -7.40 40.94
N GLN A 262 54.97 -8.58 40.35
CA GLN A 262 55.91 -9.71 40.37
C GLN A 262 57.24 -9.40 39.66
N GLN A 263 57.19 -8.63 38.58
CA GLN A 263 58.38 -8.21 37.85
C GLN A 263 59.20 -7.17 38.64
N GLN A 264 58.55 -6.29 39.41
CA GLN A 264 59.20 -5.36 40.34
C GLN A 264 59.87 -6.07 41.51
N GLU A 265 59.23 -7.08 42.13
CA GLU A 265 59.84 -7.87 43.20
C GLU A 265 61.06 -8.64 42.71
N ALA A 266 60.98 -9.25 41.52
CA ALA A 266 62.11 -9.93 40.90
C ALA A 266 63.26 -8.96 40.54
N LEU A 267 62.95 -7.72 40.14
CA LEU A 267 63.94 -6.69 39.86
C LEU A 267 64.59 -6.18 41.15
N ALA A 268 63.82 -5.96 42.22
CA ALA A 268 64.34 -5.56 43.53
C ALA A 268 65.28 -6.62 44.11
N GLY A 269 64.93 -7.90 43.99
CA GLY A 269 65.80 -9.02 44.40
C GLY A 269 67.13 -9.04 43.63
N ARG A 270 67.11 -8.83 42.31
CA ARG A 270 68.32 -8.79 41.47
C ARG A 270 69.21 -7.58 41.73
N VAL A 271 68.61 -6.43 42.04
CA VAL A 271 69.35 -5.20 42.38
C VAL A 271 69.99 -5.33 43.76
N ALA A 272 69.29 -5.90 44.74
CA ALA A 272 69.85 -6.17 46.07
C ALA A 272 71.07 -7.11 46.00
N ASP A 273 70.99 -8.18 45.21
CA ASP A 273 72.08 -9.15 45.02
C ASP A 273 73.30 -8.54 44.31
N ALA A 274 73.06 -7.66 43.33
CA ALA A 274 74.11 -6.95 42.61
C ALA A 274 74.84 -5.94 43.50
N VAL A 275 74.12 -5.20 44.35
CA VAL A 275 74.72 -4.23 45.28
C VAL A 275 75.53 -4.94 46.37
N ALA A 276 75.04 -6.06 46.92
CA ALA A 276 75.75 -6.82 47.94
C ALA A 276 77.10 -7.39 47.44
N LYS A 277 77.13 -7.95 46.22
CA LYS A 277 78.38 -8.47 45.61
C LYS A 277 79.39 -7.38 45.25
N THR A 278 78.93 -6.22 44.83
CA THR A 278 79.82 -5.14 44.35
C THR A 278 80.46 -4.37 45.51
N VAL A 279 79.72 -4.13 46.60
CA VAL A 279 80.23 -3.43 47.80
C VAL A 279 81.19 -4.32 48.61
N ALA A 280 80.94 -5.63 48.68
CA ALA A 280 81.82 -6.57 49.39
C ALA A 280 83.20 -6.72 48.70
N GLY A 281 83.25 -6.71 47.37
CA GLY A 281 84.51 -6.83 46.62
C GLY A 281 85.36 -5.55 46.60
N ALA A 282 84.74 -4.37 46.64
CA ALA A 282 85.44 -3.09 46.45
C ALA A 282 86.12 -2.54 47.72
N LEU A 283 85.71 -2.98 48.93
CA LEU A 283 86.16 -2.40 50.20
C LEU A 283 87.23 -3.21 50.94
N GLN A 284 87.47 -4.46 50.54
CA GLN A 284 88.35 -5.37 51.28
C GLN A 284 89.84 -4.99 51.16
N GLU A 285 90.29 -4.62 49.96
CA GLU A 285 91.70 -4.37 49.67
C GLU A 285 92.25 -3.03 50.23
N PRO A 286 91.52 -1.91 50.21
CA PRO A 286 92.01 -0.63 50.75
C PRO A 286 92.19 -0.64 52.28
N LEU A 287 91.34 -1.37 53.01
CA LEU A 287 91.37 -1.44 54.48
C LEU A 287 92.60 -2.22 55.00
N THR A 288 93.03 -3.25 54.28
CA THR A 288 94.23 -4.03 54.65
C THR A 288 95.51 -3.22 54.43
N ARG A 289 95.56 -2.39 53.38
CA ARG A 289 96.72 -1.55 53.09
C ARG A 289 96.90 -0.40 54.10
N MET A 290 95.79 0.14 54.63
CA MET A 290 95.85 1.16 55.70
C MET A 290 96.41 0.58 57.02
N THR A 291 96.08 -0.66 57.37
CA THR A 291 96.55 -1.29 58.62
C THR A 291 98.07 -1.54 58.61
N THR A 292 98.63 -1.99 57.48
CA THR A 292 100.07 -2.29 57.36
C THR A 292 100.96 -1.03 57.37
N ALA A 293 100.42 0.12 56.96
CA ALA A 293 101.17 1.39 56.98
C ALA A 293 101.27 1.99 58.39
N VAL A 294 100.28 1.73 59.25
CA VAL A 294 100.21 2.27 60.61
C VAL A 294 101.12 1.50 61.59
N GLU A 295 101.33 0.18 61.40
CA GLU A 295 102.26 -0.61 62.23
C GLU A 295 103.74 -0.24 62.03
N ARG A 296 104.13 0.22 60.83
CA ARG A 296 105.52 0.59 60.52
C ARG A 296 105.95 1.96 61.07
N LEU A 297 105.01 2.75 61.60
CA LEU A 297 105.29 4.07 62.18
C LEU A 297 105.28 4.06 63.73
N GLY A 298 105.06 2.90 64.38
CA GLY A 298 104.75 2.80 65.81
C GLY A 298 105.90 2.46 66.79
N SER A 299 107.15 2.26 66.37
CA SER A 299 108.26 2.02 67.32
C SER A 299 109.59 2.58 66.82
N GLY A 300 110.07 3.64 67.46
CA GLY A 300 110.98 4.64 66.88
C GLY A 300 112.46 4.64 67.29
N GLN A 301 113.15 5.59 66.63
CA GLN A 301 114.34 6.40 66.98
C GLN A 301 115.70 5.77 67.32
N GLY A 302 116.69 6.06 66.45
CA GLY A 302 117.73 7.05 66.78
C GLY A 302 118.95 6.64 67.64
N ALA A 303 120.01 6.18 66.97
CA ALA A 303 121.43 6.32 67.32
C ALA A 303 122.07 5.43 68.42
N ALA A 304 122.58 4.26 68.00
CA ALA A 304 123.89 3.72 68.44
C ALA A 304 124.40 2.70 67.41
N VAL A 305 124.73 3.21 66.22
CA VAL A 305 125.33 2.49 65.08
C VAL A 305 126.84 2.39 65.34
N GLY A 306 127.39 1.18 65.50
CA GLY A 306 128.85 1.00 65.54
C GLY A 306 129.36 -0.37 65.98
N GLY A 307 128.77 -1.00 67.00
CA GLY A 307 129.32 -2.24 67.60
C GLY A 307 128.57 -3.54 67.31
N ALA A 308 127.36 -3.48 66.74
CA ALA A 308 126.51 -4.66 66.53
C ALA A 308 126.85 -5.46 65.25
N LEU A 309 127.46 -4.83 64.24
CA LEU A 309 127.70 -5.47 62.94
C LEU A 309 128.78 -6.57 62.97
N GLU A 310 129.76 -6.47 63.87
CA GLU A 310 130.87 -7.44 63.94
C GLU A 310 130.45 -8.77 64.59
N LYS A 311 129.61 -8.71 65.63
CA LYS A 311 129.07 -9.91 66.30
C LYS A 311 128.03 -10.65 65.45
N VAL A 312 127.27 -9.94 64.62
CA VAL A 312 126.27 -10.56 63.75
C VAL A 312 126.93 -11.35 62.61
N LEU A 313 128.05 -10.87 62.06
CA LEU A 313 128.75 -11.56 60.96
C LEU A 313 129.37 -12.90 61.39
N GLN A 314 129.96 -12.99 62.58
CA GLN A 314 130.47 -14.26 63.12
C GLN A 314 129.34 -15.24 63.45
N GLN A 315 128.20 -14.76 63.96
CA GLN A 315 127.05 -15.59 64.28
C GLN A 315 126.29 -16.06 63.02
N PHE A 316 126.38 -15.32 61.91
CA PHE A 316 125.81 -15.71 60.62
C PHE A 316 126.63 -16.81 59.94
N SER A 317 127.96 -16.81 60.09
CA SER A 317 128.83 -17.83 59.48
C SER A 317 128.60 -19.22 60.07
N GLY A 318 128.47 -19.34 61.39
CA GLY A 318 128.22 -20.64 62.03
C GLY A 318 126.80 -21.19 61.78
N ARG A 319 125.82 -20.30 61.56
CA ARG A 319 124.45 -20.71 61.21
C ARG A 319 124.31 -21.13 59.75
N LEU A 320 125.17 -20.66 58.84
CA LEU A 320 125.13 -21.05 57.43
C LEU A 320 125.50 -22.51 57.20
N ASP A 321 126.50 -23.04 57.93
CA ASP A 321 126.93 -24.44 57.76
C ASP A 321 125.88 -25.46 58.25
N ASP A 322 125.25 -25.22 59.41
CA ASP A 322 124.18 -26.10 59.92
C ASP A 322 122.90 -26.07 59.06
N THR A 323 122.62 -24.92 58.44
CA THR A 323 121.41 -24.73 57.61
C THR A 323 121.50 -25.46 56.26
N PHE A 324 122.71 -25.74 55.76
CA PHE A 324 122.88 -26.48 54.50
C PHE A 324 122.73 -28.00 54.69
N GLY A 325 123.21 -28.56 55.81
CA GLY A 325 123.07 -29.98 56.11
C GLY A 325 121.61 -30.43 56.27
N GLN A 326 120.80 -29.66 57.03
CA GLN A 326 119.38 -30.00 57.26
C GLN A 326 118.47 -29.77 56.04
N ARG A 327 118.86 -28.91 55.09
CA ARG A 327 118.07 -28.67 53.86
C ARG A 327 118.18 -29.80 52.85
N GLN A 328 119.25 -30.59 52.90
CA GLN A 328 119.47 -31.67 51.93
C GLN A 328 118.54 -32.87 52.20
N ASP A 329 118.37 -33.26 53.48
CA ASP A 329 117.39 -34.28 53.89
C ASP A 329 115.93 -33.84 53.69
N GLY A 330 115.66 -32.54 53.84
CA GLY A 330 114.34 -31.96 53.61
C GLY A 330 113.90 -32.02 52.14
N LEU A 331 114.85 -31.94 51.20
CA LEU A 331 114.56 -31.95 49.76
C LEU A 331 114.11 -33.33 49.26
N GLU A 332 114.68 -34.40 49.81
CA GLU A 332 114.33 -35.78 49.45
C GLU A 332 112.89 -36.13 49.88
N SER A 333 112.51 -35.75 51.11
CA SER A 333 111.14 -35.87 51.63
C SER A 333 110.12 -35.05 50.82
N LEU A 334 110.52 -33.86 50.35
CA LEU A 334 109.65 -32.96 49.60
C LEU A 334 109.36 -33.50 48.20
N LEU A 335 110.37 -34.10 47.55
CA LEU A 335 110.22 -34.77 46.25
C LEU A 335 109.30 -36.00 46.33
N GLN A 336 109.39 -36.79 47.40
CA GLN A 336 108.53 -37.97 47.58
C GLN A 336 107.07 -37.59 47.88
N ARG A 337 106.84 -36.51 48.65
CA ARG A 337 105.50 -35.96 48.90
C ARG A 337 104.87 -35.30 47.67
N THR A 338 105.66 -34.64 46.83
CA THR A 338 105.15 -34.04 45.58
C THR A 338 104.73 -35.10 44.57
N ALA A 339 105.46 -36.21 44.47
CA ALA A 339 105.07 -37.33 43.61
C ALA A 339 103.69 -37.91 44.00
N SER A 340 103.46 -38.14 45.30
CA SER A 340 102.19 -38.71 45.79
C SER A 340 101.01 -37.71 45.71
N ALA A 341 101.27 -36.40 45.87
CA ALA A 341 100.26 -35.37 45.67
C ALA A 341 99.83 -35.24 44.18
N LEU A 342 100.78 -35.42 43.25
CA LEU A 342 100.49 -35.43 41.82
C LEU A 342 99.63 -36.63 41.41
N GLU A 343 99.88 -37.83 41.96
CA GLU A 343 99.02 -39.01 41.74
C GLU A 343 97.58 -38.79 42.21
N SER A 344 97.40 -38.19 43.38
CA SER A 344 96.07 -37.88 43.94
C SER A 344 95.30 -36.85 43.08
N THR A 345 96.01 -35.84 42.56
CA THR A 345 95.44 -34.79 41.71
C THR A 345 94.94 -35.35 40.37
N VAL A 346 95.67 -36.31 39.79
CA VAL A 346 95.24 -37.03 38.59
C VAL A 346 93.98 -37.87 38.85
N GLY A 347 93.88 -38.50 40.02
CA GLY A 347 92.69 -39.24 40.43
C GLY A 347 91.43 -38.38 40.59
N GLU A 348 91.55 -37.18 41.14
CA GLU A 348 90.42 -36.24 41.26
C GLU A 348 90.01 -35.63 39.91
N LEU A 349 90.97 -35.34 39.02
CA LEU A 349 90.66 -34.90 37.64
C LEU A 349 89.87 -35.98 36.86
N GLY A 350 90.18 -37.26 37.08
CA GLY A 350 89.40 -38.37 36.51
C GLY A 350 87.95 -38.41 37.00
N LYS A 351 87.70 -38.08 38.27
CA LYS A 351 86.33 -38.00 38.83
C LYS A 351 85.56 -36.80 38.30
N VAL A 352 86.22 -35.67 38.07
CA VAL A 352 85.61 -34.47 37.47
C VAL A 352 85.20 -34.72 36.02
N ALA A 353 86.04 -35.43 35.24
CA ALA A 353 85.69 -35.84 33.88
C ALA A 353 84.45 -36.74 33.84
N GLY A 354 84.34 -37.73 34.73
CA GLY A 354 83.17 -38.61 34.83
C GLY A 354 81.89 -37.87 35.25
N ARG A 355 81.98 -36.86 36.13
CA ARG A 355 80.83 -36.01 36.50
C ARG A 355 80.40 -35.08 35.37
N LEU A 356 81.33 -34.56 34.58
CA LEU A 356 81.03 -33.73 33.40
C LEU A 356 80.30 -34.54 32.32
N GLU A 357 80.65 -35.81 32.13
CA GLU A 357 79.98 -36.69 31.17
C GLU A 357 78.54 -37.03 31.58
N LEU A 358 78.31 -37.26 32.88
CA LEU A 358 76.98 -37.52 33.44
C LEU A 358 76.07 -36.27 33.39
N VAL A 359 76.62 -35.09 33.71
CA VAL A 359 75.90 -33.80 33.62
C VAL A 359 75.62 -33.43 32.16
N GLY A 360 76.56 -33.71 31.25
CA GLY A 360 76.41 -33.49 29.82
C GLY A 360 75.23 -34.27 29.22
N ARG A 361 75.05 -35.55 29.58
CA ARG A 361 73.89 -36.34 29.14
C ARG A 361 72.57 -35.83 29.69
N GLY A 362 72.49 -35.53 30.99
CA GLY A 362 71.25 -35.04 31.61
C GLY A 362 70.81 -33.65 31.13
N ALA A 363 71.75 -32.77 30.80
CA ALA A 363 71.46 -31.45 30.22
C ALA A 363 70.87 -31.57 28.79
N VAL A 364 71.38 -32.50 27.98
CA VAL A 364 70.91 -32.74 26.62
C VAL A 364 69.51 -33.38 26.61
N GLU A 365 69.23 -34.35 27.50
CA GLU A 365 67.89 -34.93 27.64
C GLU A 365 66.85 -33.91 28.11
N SER A 366 67.21 -33.04 29.07
CA SER A 366 66.33 -31.96 29.54
C SER A 366 66.06 -30.91 28.47
N ALA A 367 67.08 -30.54 27.69
CA ALA A 367 66.94 -29.62 26.56
C ALA A 367 66.06 -30.23 25.45
N ALA A 368 66.23 -31.51 25.14
CA ALA A 368 65.40 -32.23 24.16
C ALA A 368 63.93 -32.29 24.60
N GLY A 369 63.65 -32.60 25.87
CA GLY A 369 62.27 -32.62 26.39
C GLY A 369 61.61 -31.24 26.41
N ARG A 370 62.36 -30.16 26.67
CA ARG A 370 61.84 -28.78 26.59
C ARG A 370 61.56 -28.33 25.15
N LEU A 371 62.42 -28.70 24.21
CA LEU A 371 62.22 -28.43 22.78
C LEU A 371 61.01 -29.18 22.22
N ASP A 372 60.82 -30.43 22.63
CA ASP A 372 59.68 -31.25 22.22
C ASP A 372 58.34 -30.69 22.77
N ASN A 373 58.31 -30.28 24.04
CA ASN A 373 57.15 -29.58 24.62
C ASN A 373 56.88 -28.22 23.95
N ALA A 374 57.93 -27.45 23.64
CA ALA A 374 57.79 -26.20 22.90
C ALA A 374 57.28 -26.43 21.47
N GLY A 375 57.74 -27.49 20.80
CA GLY A 375 57.28 -27.89 19.47
C GLY A 375 55.80 -28.24 19.43
N ARG A 376 55.28 -28.97 20.43
CA ARG A 376 53.83 -29.23 20.55
C ARG A 376 53.02 -27.95 20.80
N GLY A 377 53.47 -27.08 21.71
CA GLY A 377 52.78 -25.83 22.00
C GLY A 377 52.71 -24.88 20.80
N VAL A 378 53.75 -24.88 19.95
CA VAL A 378 53.73 -24.14 18.67
C VAL A 378 52.76 -24.78 17.67
N GLY A 379 52.66 -26.12 17.63
CA GLY A 379 51.68 -26.84 16.80
C GLY A 379 50.24 -26.51 17.16
N GLU A 380 49.90 -26.56 18.45
CA GLU A 380 48.55 -26.20 18.95
C GLU A 380 48.21 -24.73 18.70
N ALA A 381 49.17 -23.81 18.91
CA ALA A 381 48.97 -22.39 18.63
C ALA A 381 48.79 -22.11 17.13
N ALA A 382 49.52 -22.81 16.26
CA ALA A 382 49.37 -22.69 14.81
C ALA A 382 48.00 -23.20 14.32
N GLU A 383 47.51 -24.30 14.88
CA GLU A 383 46.20 -24.86 14.53
C GLU A 383 45.06 -23.95 14.99
N PHE A 384 45.15 -23.40 16.20
CA PHE A 384 44.23 -22.38 16.71
C PHE A 384 44.24 -21.10 15.85
N PHE A 385 45.42 -20.65 15.39
CA PHE A 385 45.54 -19.49 14.52
C PHE A 385 44.90 -19.70 13.14
N VAL A 386 45.05 -20.89 12.56
CA VAL A 386 44.41 -21.24 11.27
C VAL A 386 42.89 -21.27 11.41
N LEU A 387 42.36 -21.88 12.47
CA LEU A 387 40.92 -21.89 12.76
C LEU A 387 40.37 -20.47 12.98
N SER A 388 41.03 -19.69 13.83
CA SER A 388 40.63 -18.30 14.11
C SER A 388 40.72 -17.40 12.87
N SER A 389 41.73 -17.58 12.01
CA SER A 389 41.82 -16.86 10.74
C SER A 389 40.71 -17.24 9.77
N GLY A 390 40.25 -18.49 9.79
CA GLY A 390 39.09 -18.94 9.02
C GLY A 390 37.80 -18.25 9.46
N ASP A 391 37.55 -18.18 10.77
CA ASP A 391 36.38 -17.52 11.35
C ASP A 391 36.38 -16.00 11.11
N MET A 392 37.56 -15.37 11.16
CA MET A 392 37.71 -13.95 10.80
C MET A 392 37.42 -13.70 9.32
N ALA A 393 37.87 -14.57 8.41
CA ALA A 393 37.57 -14.46 6.99
C ALA A 393 36.06 -14.64 6.70
N ALA A 394 35.41 -15.59 7.37
CA ALA A 394 33.97 -15.79 7.28
C ALA A 394 33.17 -14.59 7.81
N SER A 395 33.60 -14.02 8.93
CA SER A 395 32.99 -12.82 9.53
C SER A 395 33.15 -11.59 8.63
N ALA A 396 34.33 -11.40 8.02
CA ALA A 396 34.57 -10.32 7.06
C ALA A 396 33.69 -10.47 5.81
N ALA A 397 33.49 -11.69 5.31
CA ALA A 397 32.58 -11.96 4.20
C ALA A 397 31.12 -11.67 4.55
N ALA A 398 30.67 -12.07 5.75
CA ALA A 398 29.32 -11.76 6.23
C ALA A 398 29.10 -10.25 6.40
N MET A 399 30.09 -9.52 6.91
CA MET A 399 30.05 -8.07 7.07
C MET A 399 30.03 -7.34 5.71
N ALA A 400 30.82 -7.80 4.73
CA ALA A 400 30.79 -7.28 3.37
C ALA A 400 29.42 -7.49 2.70
N GLN A 401 28.80 -8.66 2.91
CA GLN A 401 27.46 -8.96 2.42
C GLN A 401 26.40 -8.08 3.06
N ALA A 402 26.48 -7.86 4.39
CA ALA A 402 25.58 -6.97 5.12
C ALA A 402 25.73 -5.50 4.66
N ALA A 403 26.96 -5.03 4.44
CA ALA A 403 27.21 -3.70 3.90
C ALA A 403 26.60 -3.53 2.50
N LYS A 404 26.69 -4.56 1.65
CA LYS A 404 26.06 -4.56 0.32
C LYS A 404 24.53 -4.52 0.39
N SER A 405 23.91 -5.28 1.30
CA SER A 405 22.45 -5.24 1.49
C SER A 405 21.97 -3.91 2.05
N VAL A 406 22.73 -3.28 2.96
CA VAL A 406 22.43 -1.94 3.47
C VAL A 406 22.53 -0.91 2.34
N GLY A 407 23.55 -1.01 1.48
CA GLY A 407 23.69 -0.15 0.30
C GLY A 407 22.52 -0.27 -0.67
N GLN A 408 22.02 -1.48 -0.91
CA GLN A 408 20.84 -1.73 -1.74
C GLN A 408 19.54 -1.22 -1.10
N SER A 409 19.40 -1.36 0.22
CA SER A 409 18.24 -0.84 0.96
C SER A 409 18.19 0.69 0.93
N LEU A 410 19.33 1.36 1.08
CA LEU A 410 19.43 2.83 0.97
C LEU A 410 19.07 3.35 -0.43
N THR A 411 19.45 2.62 -1.49
CA THR A 411 19.05 2.97 -2.86
C THR A 411 17.56 2.75 -3.10
N GLY A 412 17.00 1.65 -2.57
CA GLY A 412 15.54 1.42 -2.59
C GLY A 412 14.77 2.49 -1.81
N GLN A 413 15.30 2.94 -0.67
CA GLN A 413 14.69 3.99 0.15
C GLN A 413 14.71 5.35 -0.57
N GLN A 414 15.79 5.69 -1.28
CA GLN A 414 15.84 6.89 -2.12
C GLN A 414 14.79 6.86 -3.25
N GLN A 415 14.64 5.72 -3.93
CA GLN A 415 13.60 5.56 -4.96
C GLN A 415 12.18 5.68 -4.38
N ALA A 416 11.93 5.09 -3.20
CA ALA A 416 10.66 5.24 -2.50
C ALA A 416 10.37 6.70 -2.14
N THR A 417 11.36 7.45 -1.65
CA THR A 417 11.18 8.88 -1.36
C THR A 417 10.92 9.73 -2.61
N GLN A 418 11.53 9.40 -3.75
CA GLN A 418 11.21 10.05 -5.03
C GLN A 418 9.78 9.74 -5.49
N ALA A 419 9.36 8.47 -5.40
CA ALA A 419 8.01 8.05 -5.77
C ALA A 419 6.95 8.74 -4.90
N ILE A 420 7.20 8.90 -3.60
CA ILE A 420 6.33 9.66 -2.69
C ILE A 420 6.28 11.13 -3.10
N GLY A 421 7.41 11.76 -3.43
CA GLY A 421 7.44 13.13 -3.95
C GLY A 421 6.62 13.31 -5.22
N GLN A 422 6.69 12.32 -6.12
CA GLN A 422 5.92 12.30 -7.36
C GLN A 422 4.41 12.15 -7.10
N MET A 423 4.02 11.20 -6.24
CA MET A 423 2.62 11.01 -5.83
C MET A 423 2.02 12.26 -5.16
N VAL A 424 2.78 12.97 -4.32
CA VAL A 424 2.32 14.22 -3.70
C VAL A 424 2.14 15.32 -4.73
N SER A 425 3.03 15.40 -5.72
CA SER A 425 2.90 16.33 -6.85
C SER A 425 1.65 16.03 -7.67
N ASP A 426 1.41 14.76 -8.00
CA ASP A 426 0.24 14.33 -8.75
C ASP A 426 -1.05 14.58 -7.96
N LEU A 427 -1.10 14.25 -6.66
CA LEU A 427 -2.23 14.58 -5.78
C LEU A 427 -2.55 16.08 -5.79
N ARG A 428 -1.52 16.92 -5.74
CA ARG A 428 -1.70 18.38 -5.79
C ARG A 428 -2.26 18.82 -7.13
N ALA A 429 -1.82 18.23 -8.24
CA ALA A 429 -2.37 18.50 -9.57
C ALA A 429 -3.84 18.07 -9.67
N THR A 430 -4.18 16.88 -9.16
CA THR A 430 -5.55 16.35 -9.17
C THR A 430 -6.50 17.20 -8.31
N VAL A 431 -6.06 17.65 -7.14
CA VAL A 431 -6.83 18.56 -6.28
C VAL A 431 -7.10 19.89 -6.98
N GLU A 432 -6.10 20.42 -7.69
CA GLU A 432 -6.26 21.69 -8.40
C GLU A 432 -7.14 21.56 -9.64
N GLN A 433 -7.13 20.40 -10.30
CA GLN A 433 -8.06 20.06 -11.37
C GLN A 433 -9.49 19.91 -10.83
N ALA A 434 -9.69 19.21 -9.71
CA ALA A 434 -10.99 19.08 -9.06
C ALA A 434 -11.54 20.45 -8.60
N ARG A 435 -10.68 21.35 -8.11
CA ARG A 435 -11.07 22.74 -7.78
C ARG A 435 -11.54 23.52 -9.01
N ARG A 436 -10.86 23.37 -10.15
CA ARG A 436 -11.28 24.02 -11.40
C ARG A 436 -12.62 23.46 -11.91
N GLU A 437 -12.80 22.15 -11.87
CA GLU A 437 -14.07 21.52 -12.23
C GLU A 437 -15.21 21.94 -11.30
N ALA A 438 -14.96 22.03 -9.99
CA ALA A 438 -15.94 22.54 -9.03
C ALA A 438 -16.32 24.00 -9.32
N ALA A 439 -15.35 24.85 -9.68
CA ALA A 439 -15.62 26.24 -10.07
C ALA A 439 -16.46 26.34 -11.36
N LEU A 440 -16.15 25.52 -12.37
CA LEU A 440 -16.93 25.45 -13.62
C LEU A 440 -18.36 24.93 -13.38
N THR A 441 -18.51 23.93 -12.51
CA THR A 441 -19.82 23.41 -12.11
C THR A 441 -20.62 24.49 -11.38
N GLY A 442 -19.99 25.28 -10.52
CA GLY A 442 -20.60 26.43 -9.87
C GLY A 442 -21.05 27.52 -10.85
N GLU A 443 -20.24 27.84 -11.85
CA GLU A 443 -20.61 28.80 -12.91
C GLU A 443 -21.80 28.28 -13.75
N LEU A 444 -21.79 27.00 -14.12
CA LEU A 444 -22.89 26.35 -14.86
C LEU A 444 -24.20 26.39 -14.07
N VAL A 445 -24.16 26.09 -12.78
CA VAL A 445 -25.33 26.19 -11.89
C VAL A 445 -25.85 27.62 -11.85
N GLY A 446 -24.97 28.61 -11.67
CA GLY A 446 -25.36 30.03 -11.70
C GLY A 446 -25.99 30.46 -13.03
N ARG A 447 -25.48 29.97 -14.17
CA ARG A 447 -26.09 30.21 -15.49
C ARG A 447 -27.45 29.52 -15.63
N MET A 448 -27.62 28.31 -15.09
CA MET A 448 -28.92 27.62 -15.09
C MET A 448 -29.96 28.33 -14.22
N GLU A 449 -29.58 28.84 -13.06
CA GLU A 449 -30.45 29.67 -12.21
C GLU A 449 -30.87 30.95 -12.93
N GLY A 450 -29.93 31.64 -13.59
CA GLY A 450 -30.23 32.80 -14.42
C GLY A 450 -31.18 32.49 -15.59
N ALA A 451 -30.94 31.40 -16.30
CA ALA A 451 -31.80 30.94 -17.38
C ALA A 451 -33.21 30.57 -16.88
N ALA A 452 -33.31 29.89 -15.74
CA ALA A 452 -34.59 29.54 -15.11
C ALA A 452 -35.37 30.78 -14.67
N ALA A 453 -34.71 31.79 -14.11
CA ALA A 453 -35.35 33.07 -13.77
C ALA A 453 -35.84 33.82 -15.01
N THR A 454 -35.08 33.77 -16.11
CA THR A 454 -35.46 34.41 -17.38
C THR A 454 -36.65 33.69 -18.03
N LEU A 455 -36.66 32.36 -18.02
CA LEU A 455 -37.80 31.55 -18.46
C LEU A 455 -39.03 31.77 -17.58
N GLY A 456 -38.85 31.93 -16.27
CA GLY A 456 -39.94 32.27 -15.35
C GLY A 456 -40.58 33.62 -15.68
N ARG A 457 -39.78 34.64 -15.98
CA ARG A 457 -40.28 35.94 -16.46
C ARG A 457 -41.00 35.84 -17.81
N ALA A 458 -40.41 35.15 -18.77
CA ALA A 458 -41.03 34.94 -20.09
C ALA A 458 -42.36 34.19 -19.98
N GLY A 459 -42.47 33.23 -19.05
CA GLY A 459 -43.73 32.53 -18.75
C GLY A 459 -44.80 33.46 -18.18
N GLN A 460 -44.44 34.35 -17.25
CA GLN A 460 -45.36 35.34 -16.69
C GLN A 460 -45.83 36.36 -17.75
N GLU A 461 -44.94 36.82 -18.62
CA GLU A 461 -45.31 37.69 -19.75
C GLU A 461 -46.21 36.98 -20.76
N ALA A 462 -45.94 35.70 -21.05
CA ALA A 462 -46.79 34.90 -21.93
C ALA A 462 -48.19 34.68 -21.34
N ASP A 463 -48.30 34.41 -20.04
CA ASP A 463 -49.59 34.28 -19.35
C ASP A 463 -50.38 35.61 -19.38
N ALA A 464 -49.72 36.74 -19.11
CA ALA A 464 -50.35 38.05 -19.19
C ALA A 464 -50.82 38.37 -20.62
N TYR A 465 -50.03 38.00 -21.63
CA TYR A 465 -50.40 38.16 -23.03
C TYR A 465 -51.61 37.28 -23.40
N LEU A 466 -51.61 36.00 -23.00
CA LEU A 466 -52.71 35.08 -23.26
C LEU A 466 -54.01 35.51 -22.56
N GLN A 467 -53.93 36.03 -21.34
CA GLN A 467 -55.07 36.65 -20.67
C GLN A 467 -55.61 37.86 -21.44
N GLY A 468 -54.73 38.75 -21.90
CA GLY A 468 -55.11 39.89 -22.74
C GLY A 468 -55.78 39.46 -24.05
N VAL A 469 -55.25 38.43 -24.73
CA VAL A 469 -55.87 37.87 -25.93
C VAL A 469 -57.25 37.28 -25.62
N SER A 470 -57.38 36.53 -24.52
CA SER A 470 -58.67 35.95 -24.10
C SER A 470 -59.72 37.02 -23.80
N GLU A 471 -59.32 38.14 -23.19
CA GLU A 471 -60.21 39.25 -22.87
C GLU A 471 -60.67 39.99 -24.13
N VAL A 472 -59.74 40.25 -25.07
CA VAL A 472 -60.09 40.82 -26.38
C VAL A 472 -61.02 39.90 -27.15
N LEU A 473 -60.78 38.58 -27.12
CA LEU A 473 -61.63 37.59 -27.78
C LEU A 473 -63.04 37.59 -27.17
N ALA A 474 -63.15 37.67 -25.83
CA ALA A 474 -64.44 37.76 -25.14
C ALA A 474 -65.20 39.04 -25.51
N GLN A 475 -64.52 40.19 -25.56
CA GLN A 475 -65.12 41.46 -25.99
C GLN A 475 -65.57 41.40 -27.45
N ALA A 476 -64.76 40.81 -28.34
CA ALA A 476 -65.12 40.64 -29.75
C ALA A 476 -66.34 39.74 -29.93
N HIS A 477 -66.44 38.64 -29.19
CA HIS A 477 -67.61 37.77 -29.19
C HIS A 477 -68.86 38.46 -28.65
N ALA A 478 -68.74 39.25 -27.57
CA ALA A 478 -69.86 40.02 -27.03
C ALA A 478 -70.37 41.07 -28.03
N ALA A 479 -69.46 41.82 -28.66
CA ALA A 479 -69.80 42.80 -29.69
C ALA A 479 -70.41 42.14 -30.94
N PHE A 480 -69.93 40.95 -31.31
CA PHE A 480 -70.54 40.17 -32.39
C PHE A 480 -71.96 39.73 -32.04
N ALA A 481 -72.19 39.20 -30.84
CA ALA A 481 -73.51 38.79 -30.38
C ALA A 481 -74.51 39.96 -30.38
N GLU A 482 -74.12 41.13 -29.86
CA GLU A 482 -74.97 42.33 -29.87
C GLU A 482 -75.30 42.79 -31.30
N ASN A 483 -74.32 42.76 -32.21
CA ASN A 483 -74.55 43.14 -33.61
C ASN A 483 -75.44 42.15 -34.35
N VAL A 484 -75.31 40.85 -34.08
CA VAL A 484 -76.19 39.81 -34.64
C VAL A 484 -77.61 39.99 -34.12
N GLU A 485 -77.80 40.19 -32.81
CA GLU A 485 -79.11 40.43 -32.21
C GLU A 485 -79.77 41.69 -32.78
N ARG A 486 -79.03 42.80 -32.87
CA ARG A 486 -79.53 44.07 -33.45
C ARG A 486 -79.89 43.91 -34.92
N THR A 487 -79.12 43.14 -35.69
CA THR A 487 -79.39 42.88 -37.12
C THR A 487 -80.59 41.98 -37.31
N LEU A 488 -80.74 40.92 -36.52
CA LEU A 488 -81.91 40.04 -36.52
C LEU A 488 -83.17 40.79 -36.09
N ALA A 489 -83.10 41.63 -35.06
CA ALA A 489 -84.23 42.44 -34.61
C ALA A 489 -84.68 43.44 -35.68
N ARG A 490 -83.73 44.14 -36.34
CA ARG A 490 -84.06 45.02 -37.49
C ARG A 490 -84.63 44.25 -38.66
N GLY A 491 -83.99 43.15 -39.05
CA GLY A 491 -84.43 42.31 -40.17
C GLY A 491 -85.83 41.74 -39.94
N ASN A 492 -86.13 41.26 -38.73
CA ASN A 492 -87.45 40.78 -38.36
C ASN A 492 -88.50 41.90 -38.33
N GLY A 493 -88.14 43.09 -37.84
CA GLY A 493 -89.01 44.27 -37.89
C GLY A 493 -89.35 44.70 -39.32
N GLN A 494 -88.35 44.75 -40.20
CA GLN A 494 -88.55 45.04 -41.62
C GLN A 494 -89.37 43.96 -42.31
N PHE A 495 -89.11 42.68 -42.02
CA PHE A 495 -89.89 41.57 -42.53
C PHE A 495 -91.37 41.68 -42.10
N GLN A 496 -91.64 41.95 -40.83
CA GLN A 496 -93.00 42.17 -40.33
C GLN A 496 -93.68 43.38 -41.00
N GLN A 497 -92.96 44.48 -41.23
CA GLN A 497 -93.49 45.62 -41.98
C GLN A 497 -93.84 45.26 -43.43
N HIS A 498 -92.96 44.54 -44.13
CA HIS A 498 -93.21 44.09 -45.49
C HIS A 498 -94.37 43.09 -45.57
N VAL A 499 -94.48 42.16 -44.62
CA VAL A 499 -95.60 41.21 -44.54
C VAL A 499 -96.92 41.95 -44.28
N THR A 500 -96.96 42.87 -43.30
CA THR A 500 -98.15 43.68 -43.03
C THR A 500 -98.56 44.51 -44.24
N GLY A 501 -97.60 45.20 -44.88
CA GLY A 501 -97.86 45.99 -46.09
C GLY A 501 -98.34 45.13 -47.27
N ALA A 502 -97.78 43.93 -47.45
CA ALA A 502 -98.22 43.00 -48.49
C ALA A 502 -99.65 42.47 -48.21
N VAL A 503 -99.98 42.20 -46.94
CA VAL A 503 -101.34 41.78 -46.53
C VAL A 503 -102.34 42.91 -46.70
N GLU A 504 -101.99 44.15 -46.37
CA GLU A 504 -102.85 45.33 -46.60
C GLU A 504 -103.07 45.57 -48.10
N ALA A 505 -102.02 45.46 -48.92
CA ALA A 505 -102.14 45.56 -50.37
C ALA A 505 -103.02 44.44 -50.96
N LEU A 506 -102.87 43.20 -50.46
CA LEU A 506 -103.71 42.08 -50.85
C LEU A 506 -105.18 42.30 -50.44
N LYS A 507 -105.41 42.81 -49.23
CA LYS A 507 -106.75 43.17 -48.75
C LYS A 507 -107.38 44.25 -49.64
N GLY A 508 -106.64 45.30 -49.97
CA GLY A 508 -107.10 46.35 -50.89
C GLY A 508 -107.43 45.80 -52.28
N ALA A 509 -106.61 44.91 -52.83
CA ALA A 509 -106.88 44.26 -54.11
C ALA A 509 -108.13 43.36 -54.06
N ILE A 510 -108.38 42.67 -52.94
CA ILE A 510 -109.60 41.86 -52.75
C ILE A 510 -110.84 42.75 -52.63
N GLU A 511 -110.74 43.89 -51.93
CA GLU A 511 -111.83 44.88 -51.83
C GLU A 511 -112.15 45.50 -53.20
N GLU A 512 -111.13 45.89 -53.99
CA GLU A 512 -111.33 46.35 -55.38
C GLU A 512 -111.97 45.28 -56.27
N LEU A 513 -111.53 44.01 -56.15
CA LEU A 513 -112.11 42.91 -56.92
C LEU A 513 -113.56 42.64 -56.52
N SER A 514 -113.88 42.76 -55.23
CA SER A 514 -115.23 42.65 -54.69
C SER A 514 -116.13 43.77 -55.20
N ASP A 515 -115.65 45.02 -55.21
CA ASP A 515 -116.38 46.17 -55.74
C ASP A 515 -116.61 46.06 -57.24
N ALA A 516 -115.61 45.60 -58.00
CA ALA A 516 -115.75 45.34 -59.43
C ALA A 516 -116.79 44.23 -59.72
N LEU A 517 -116.79 43.14 -58.92
CA LEU A 517 -117.80 42.09 -59.00
C LEU A 517 -119.20 42.61 -58.64
N ALA A 518 -119.32 43.46 -57.61
CA ALA A 518 -120.60 44.07 -57.23
C ALA A 518 -121.14 44.99 -58.35
N GLN A 519 -120.27 45.75 -59.02
CA GLN A 519 -120.65 46.58 -60.17
C GLN A 519 -121.09 45.75 -61.38
N GLU A 520 -120.44 44.61 -61.64
CA GLU A 520 -120.81 43.71 -62.75
C GLU A 520 -122.17 43.02 -62.51
N VAL A 521 -122.50 42.70 -61.24
CA VAL A 521 -123.79 42.12 -60.85
C VAL A 521 -124.95 43.12 -60.99
N VAL A 522 -124.70 44.42 -60.82
CA VAL A 522 -125.72 45.48 -61.01
C VAL A 522 -125.99 45.75 -62.51
N ARG A 523 -125.12 45.28 -63.40
CA ARG A 523 -125.20 45.51 -64.85
C ARG A 523 -125.90 44.38 -65.62
N ARG A 524 -126.28 43.29 -64.94
CA ARG A 524 -127.16 42.22 -65.43
C ARG A 524 -128.52 42.33 -64.76
#